data_AF-A0A357JYC5-F1
#
_entry.id   AF-A0A357JYC5-F1
#
_cell.length_a   1.000
_cell.length_b   1.000
_cell.length_c   1.000
_cell.angle_alpha   90.00
_cell.angle_beta   90.00
_cell.angle_gamma   90.00
#
_symmetry.space_group_name_H-M   'P 1'
#
loop_
_entity.id
_entity.type
_entity.pdbx_description
1 polymer ?
#
loop_
_entity_poly.entity_id
_entity_poly.type
_entity_poly.pdbx_seq_one_letter_code
_entity_poly.pdbx_strand_id
1 'polypeptide(L)' 'MLVLPRGAIRQYVDGLNVNVLSIQDDWARRKLSIYVKDLDRLSMAARVLVEHFIQAASDASSAR' A
#
# COMPACT_ATOMS: atom_id res chain seq x y z
N MET A 1 -14.35 -10.75 15.13
CA MET A 1 -13.12 -10.94 14.32
C MET A 1 -13.16 -9.94 13.17
N LEU A 2 -12.14 -9.10 13.03
CA LEU A 2 -12.08 -8.04 12.03
C LEU A 2 -10.93 -8.35 11.05
N VAL A 3 -11.16 -8.18 9.75
CA VAL A 3 -10.13 -8.37 8.72
C VAL A 3 -9.58 -7.01 8.33
N LEU A 4 -8.28 -6.80 8.54
CA LEU A 4 -7.60 -5.53 8.25
C LEU A 4 -6.39 -5.76 7.35
N PRO A 5 -6.06 -4.80 6.46
CA PRO A 5 -4.77 -4.81 5.76
C PRO A 5 -3.63 -4.68 6.77
N ARG A 6 -2.56 -5.45 6.57
CA ARG A 6 -1.37 -5.39 7.45
C ARG A 6 -0.79 -3.96 7.55
N GLY A 7 -0.85 -3.20 6.46
CA GLY A 7 -0.39 -1.80 6.45
C GLY A 7 -1.22 -0.85 7.33
N ALA A 8 -2.52 -1.12 7.52
CA ALA A 8 -3.39 -0.26 8.31
C ALA A 8 -3.19 -0.46 9.83
N ILE A 9 -2.91 -1.70 10.25
CA ILE A 9 -2.72 -2.04 11.65
C ILE A 9 -1.28 -1.82 12.13
N ARG A 10 -0.27 -1.87 11.24
CA ARG A 10 1.17 -1.89 11.60
C ARG A 10 1.58 -0.85 12.65
N GLN A 11 1.04 0.37 12.57
CA GLN A 11 1.36 1.47 13.51
C GLN A 11 0.67 1.37 14.88
N TYR A 12 -0.33 0.49 15.01
CA TYR A 12 -1.15 0.32 16.22
C TYR A 12 -0.94 -1.04 16.90
N VAL A 13 -0.35 -2.04 16.23
CA VAL A 13 -0.15 -3.38 16.79
C VAL A 13 0.67 -3.33 18.08
N ASP A 14 1.74 -2.54 18.12
CA ASP A 14 2.63 -2.50 19.29
C ASP A 14 1.96 -1.91 20.54
N GLY A 15 0.88 -1.11 20.38
CA GLY A 15 0.13 -0.50 21.47
C GLY A 15 -1.20 -1.18 21.80
N LEU A 16 -1.64 -2.14 20.98
CA LEU A 16 -2.91 -2.85 21.15
C LEU A 16 -2.61 -4.29 21.59
N ASN A 17 -3.23 -4.76 22.67
CA ASN A 17 -3.15 -6.17 23.08
C ASN A 17 -4.00 -7.06 22.16
N VAL A 18 -3.61 -7.16 20.89
CA VAL A 18 -4.32 -7.88 19.84
C VAL A 18 -3.43 -8.97 19.25
N ASN A 19 -4.02 -10.15 19.03
CA ASN A 19 -3.33 -11.25 18.37
C ASN A 19 -3.52 -11.14 16.85
N VAL A 20 -2.42 -11.06 16.09
CA VAL A 20 -2.45 -10.90 14.64
C VAL A 20 -2.37 -12.27 13.97
N LEU A 21 -3.46 -12.68 13.31
CA LEU A 21 -3.51 -13.90 12.51
C LEU A 21 -3.34 -13.57 11.02
N SER A 22 -2.38 -14.22 10.36
CA SER A 22 -2.15 -14.03 8.92
C SER A 22 -3.13 -14.87 8.10
N ILE A 23 -3.90 -14.21 7.22
CA ILE A 23 -4.77 -14.87 6.25
C ILE A 23 -3.96 -15.11 4.98
N GLN A 24 -3.88 -16.36 4.52
CA GLN A 24 -3.09 -16.76 3.35
C GLN A 24 -3.94 -17.01 2.10
N ASP A 25 -5.27 -16.98 2.24
CA ASP A 25 -6.19 -17.20 1.15
C ASP A 25 -6.06 -16.15 0.04
N ASP A 26 -6.29 -16.57 -1.20
CA ASP A 26 -6.11 -15.71 -2.38
C ASP A 26 -7.02 -14.48 -2.36
N TRP A 27 -8.22 -14.59 -1.78
CA TRP A 27 -9.16 -13.48 -1.62
C TRP A 27 -8.63 -12.35 -0.72
N ALA A 28 -7.65 -12.63 0.14
CA ALA A 28 -7.08 -11.67 1.08
C ALA A 28 -5.98 -10.79 0.45
N ARG A 29 -5.51 -11.12 -0.76
CA ARG A 29 -4.51 -10.32 -1.48
C ARG A 29 -5.19 -9.18 -2.24
N ARG A 30 -4.94 -7.94 -1.80
CA ARG A 30 -5.42 -6.72 -2.47
C ARG A 30 -4.26 -5.98 -3.13
N LYS A 31 -4.45 -5.54 -4.37
CA LYS A 31 -3.49 -4.67 -5.08
C LYS A 31 -3.81 -3.22 -4.75
N LEU A 32 -2.85 -2.49 -4.20
CA LEU A 32 -2.95 -1.03 -4.05
C LEU A 32 -2.72 -0.41 -5.43
N SER A 33 -3.64 0.44 -5.89
CA SER A 33 -3.54 1.09 -7.21
C SER A 33 -3.93 2.55 -7.07
N ILE A 34 -3.09 3.43 -7.61
CA ILE A 34 -3.31 4.88 -7.64
C ILE A 34 -3.65 5.24 -9.08
N TYR A 35 -4.75 5.94 -9.28
CA TYR A 35 -5.21 6.33 -10.61
C TYR A 35 -5.06 7.83 -10.82
N VAL A 36 -4.59 8.19 -12.01
CA VAL A 36 -4.53 9.57 -12.47
C VAL A 36 -5.32 9.65 -13.77
N LYS A 37 -6.17 10.67 -13.90
CA LYS A 37 -6.98 10.86 -15.11
C LYS A 37 -6.11 11.13 -16.35
N ASP A 38 -5.12 11.99 -16.21
CA ASP A 38 -4.21 12.42 -17.26
C ASP A 38 -2.88 12.84 -16.63
N LEU A 39 -1.80 12.13 -16.97
CA LEU A 39 -0.44 12.38 -16.47
C LEU A 39 0.11 13.73 -16.95
N ASP A 40 -0.24 14.13 -18.18
CA ASP A 40 0.26 15.36 -18.79
C ASP A 40 -0.45 16.60 -18.26
N ARG A 41 -1.66 16.45 -17.71
CA ARG A 41 -2.37 17.55 -17.03
C ARG A 41 -2.01 17.70 -15.55
N LEU A 42 -1.20 16.80 -14.99
CA LEU A 42 -0.74 16.94 -13.61
C LEU A 42 0.17 18.17 -13.46
N SER A 43 0.07 18.82 -12.30
CA SER A 43 1.08 19.80 -11.89
C SER A 43 2.45 19.14 -11.77
N MET A 44 3.52 19.93 -11.91
CA MET A 44 4.90 19.42 -11.79
C MET A 44 5.12 18.67 -10.47
N ALA A 45 4.62 19.21 -9.36
CA ALA A 45 4.70 18.56 -8.05
C ALA A 45 3.99 17.19 -8.02
N ALA A 46 2.82 17.09 -8.64
CA ALA A 46 2.09 15.82 -8.70
C ALA A 46 2.79 14.79 -9.60
N ARG A 47 3.41 15.20 -10.71
CA ARG A 47 4.22 14.29 -11.55
C ARG A 47 5.42 13.75 -10.79
N VAL A 48 6.15 14.60 -10.07
CA VAL A 48 7.28 14.19 -9.22
C VAL A 48 6.83 13.19 -8.16
N LEU A 49 5.69 13.42 -7.52
CA LEU A 49 5.12 12.47 -6.56
C LEU A 49 4.79 11.12 -7.20
N VAL A 50 4.19 11.11 -8.39
CA VAL A 50 3.89 9.87 -9.13
C VAL A 50 5.16 9.11 -9.49
N GLU A 51 6.21 9.80 -9.93
CA GLU A 51 7.52 9.19 -10.18
C GLU A 51 8.06 8.50 -8.91
N HIS A 52 7.98 9.18 -7.77
CA HIS A 52 8.37 8.58 -6.49
C HIS A 52 7.53 7.35 -6.13
N PHE A 53 6.22 7.35 -6.42
CA PHE A 53 5.38 6.18 -6.21
C PHE A 53 5.74 5.02 -7.13
N ILE A 54 6.11 5.29 -8.40
CA ILE A 54 6.56 4.25 -9.34
C ILE A 54 7.87 3.63 -8.88
N GLN A 55 8.83 4.46 -8.44
CA GLN A 55 10.10 3.97 -7.90
C GLN A 55 9.86 3.13 -6.64
N ALA A 56 9.08 3.64 -5.67
CA ALA A 56 8.78 2.92 -4.44
C ALA A 56 8.01 1.61 -4.69
N ALA A 57 7.14 1.56 -5.70
CA ALA A 57 6.43 0.34 -6.09
C ALA A 57 7.39 -0.70 -6.70
N SER A 58 8.38 -0.26 -7.46
CA SER A 58 9.42 -1.12 -8.04
C SER A 58 10.30 -1.73 -6.95
N ASP A 59 10.73 -0.92 -5.98
CA ASP A 59 11.52 -1.38 -4.83
C ASP A 59 10.73 -2.38 -3.97
N ALA A 60 9.44 -2.12 -3.75
CA ALA A 60 8.55 -3.00 -2.99
C ALA A 60 8.28 -4.35 -3.70
N SER A 61 8.38 -4.39 -5.04
CA SER A 61 8.26 -5.65 -5.80
C SER A 61 9.54 -6.47 -5.78
N SER A 62 10.71 -5.83 -5.73
CA SER A 62 12.01 -6.51 -5.65
C SER A 62 12.34 -7.05 -4.26
N ALA A 63 11.76 -6.45 -3.21
CA ALA A 63 11.91 -6.91 -1.83
C ALA A 63 10.97 -8.07 -1.44
N ARG A 64 10.20 -8.62 -2.40
CA ARG A 64 9.14 -9.61 -2.16
C ARG A 64 9.56 -11.03 -2.51
#